data_AF-A0A7S3SH20-F1
#
_entry.id   AF-A0A7S3SH20-F1
#
_cell.length_a   1.000
_cell.length_b   1.000
_cell.length_c   1.000
_cell.angle_alpha   90.00
_cell.angle_beta   90.00
_cell.angle_gamma   90.00
#
_symmetry.space_group_name_H-M   'P 1'
#
loop_
_entity.id
_entity.type
_entity.pdbx_description
1 polymer ?
#
loop_
_entity_poly.entity_id
_entity_poly.type
_entity_poly.pdbx_seq_one_letter_code
_entity_poly.pdbx_strand_id
1 'polypeptide(L)'
;RPAVRRLHLHLAGPSKGLVTVEDLIPYGTRARDFFKINMARSGLPYCVYYATEWWHDDVSYADMAILKHNICTGEKVYWNRAHTYPGEPFFIASGGSDVE
;
A
#
# COMPACT_ATOMS: atom_id res chain seq x y z
N ARG A 1 7.68 4.94 14.01
CA ARG A 1 8.10 5.28 12.62
C ARG A 1 7.18 4.51 11.68
N PRO A 2 6.69 5.13 10.58
CA PRO A 2 5.70 4.49 9.72
C PRO A 2 6.32 3.27 9.02
N ALA A 3 5.60 2.15 9.03
CA ALA A 3 5.96 0.90 8.37
C ALA A 3 4.68 0.21 7.89
N VAL A 4 4.73 -0.43 6.73
CA VAL A 4 3.62 -1.25 6.22
C VAL A 4 3.94 -2.69 6.53
N ARG A 5 3.08 -3.32 7.33
CA ARG A 5 3.31 -4.67 7.87
C ARG A 5 2.13 -5.56 7.60
N ARG A 6 2.40 -6.79 7.19
CA ARG A 6 1.41 -7.86 7.12
C ARG A 6 1.47 -8.64 8.43
N LEU A 7 0.32 -8.77 9.07
CA LEU A 7 0.15 -9.62 10.25
C LEU A 7 -0.58 -10.88 9.79
N HIS A 8 -0.02 -12.04 10.09
CA HIS A 8 -0.67 -13.31 9.89
C HIS A 8 -1.02 -13.90 11.26
N LEU A 9 -2.32 -13.98 11.52
CA LEU A 9 -2.90 -14.45 12.77
C LEU A 9 -3.17 -15.95 12.67
N HIS A 10 -2.43 -16.75 13.45
CA HIS A 10 -2.56 -18.21 13.40
C HIS A 10 -3.72 -18.68 14.29
N LEU A 11 -4.87 -18.96 13.69
CA LEU A 11 -6.08 -19.36 14.43
C LEU A 11 -6.14 -20.87 14.74
N ALA A 12 -5.33 -21.68 14.05
CA ALA A 12 -5.28 -23.13 14.18
C ALA A 12 -3.86 -23.67 13.87
N GLY A 13 -3.68 -24.98 14.07
CA GLY A 13 -2.41 -25.68 13.81
C GLY A 13 -1.35 -25.48 14.91
N PRO A 14 -0.11 -25.93 14.67
CA PRO A 14 0.97 -25.90 15.67
C PRO A 14 1.33 -24.49 16.17
N SER A 15 1.08 -23.46 15.35
CA SER A 15 1.36 -22.06 15.67
C SER A 15 0.14 -21.32 16.24
N LYS A 16 -0.95 -22.02 16.60
CA LYS A 16 -2.18 -21.40 17.10
C LYS A 16 -1.89 -20.42 18.25
N GLY A 17 -2.45 -19.22 18.15
CA GLY A 17 -2.28 -18.15 19.14
C GLY A 17 -1.02 -17.31 18.95
N LEU A 18 -0.17 -17.65 17.98
CA LEU A 18 0.97 -16.82 17.58
C LEU A 18 0.57 -15.87 16.44
N VAL A 19 1.34 -14.80 16.32
CA VAL A 19 1.26 -13.85 15.20
C VAL A 19 2.61 -13.79 14.53
N THR A 20 2.63 -14.03 13.21
CA THR A 20 3.83 -13.77 12.39
C THR A 20 3.68 -12.42 11.71
N VAL A 21 4.76 -11.66 11.69
CA VAL A 21 4.80 -10.30 11.13
C VAL A 21 5.79 -10.28 9.98
N GLU A 22 5.37 -9.73 8.85
CA GLU A 22 6.18 -9.50 7.66
C GLU A 22 6.19 -8.00 7.37
N ASP A 23 7.39 -7.41 7.29
CA ASP A 23 7.53 -6.03 6.83
C ASP A 23 7.42 -6.00 5.31
N LEU A 24 6.25 -5.63 4.79
CA LEU A 24 6.03 -5.49 3.35
C LEU A 24 6.87 -4.37 2.77
N ILE A 25 7.26 -3.41 3.62
CA ILE A 25 8.20 -2.36 3.25
C ILE A 25 9.16 -2.08 4.39
N PRO A 26 10.48 -2.01 4.12
CA PRO A 26 11.48 -1.82 5.15
C PRO A 26 11.25 -0.57 6.00
N TYR A 27 11.67 -0.66 7.26
CA TYR A 27 11.72 0.47 8.19
C TYR A 27 12.57 1.61 7.64
N GLY A 28 12.17 2.84 7.95
CA GLY A 28 12.91 4.04 7.52
C GLY A 28 12.65 4.45 6.07
N THR A 29 11.77 3.74 5.36
CA THR A 29 11.24 4.20 4.08
C THR A 29 10.21 5.33 4.27
N ARG A 30 9.82 5.95 3.16
CA ARG A 30 8.89 7.09 3.15
C ARG A 30 7.56 6.75 3.81
N ALA A 31 7.00 7.75 4.49
CA ALA A 31 5.70 7.64 5.13
C ALA A 31 4.61 7.45 4.08
N ARG A 32 3.74 6.47 4.32
CA ARG A 32 2.58 6.17 3.49
C ARG A 32 1.33 6.26 4.35
N ASP A 33 0.27 6.81 3.79
CA ASP A 33 -1.01 6.95 4.46
C ASP A 33 -2.16 6.72 3.48
N PHE A 34 -3.39 6.67 4.00
CA PHE A 34 -4.62 6.56 3.22
C PHE A 34 -4.65 5.37 2.25
N PHE A 35 -4.40 4.18 2.79
CA PHE A 35 -4.37 2.94 2.03
C PHE A 35 -5.74 2.62 1.41
N LYS A 36 -5.75 2.33 0.12
CA LYS A 36 -6.90 1.80 -0.62
C LYS A 36 -6.55 0.54 -1.37
N ILE A 37 -7.55 -0.30 -1.56
CA ILE A 37 -7.49 -1.49 -2.42
C ILE A 37 -8.64 -1.43 -3.41
N ASN A 38 -8.66 -2.36 -4.37
CA ASN A 38 -9.90 -2.65 -5.08
C ASN A 38 -10.98 -3.08 -4.07
N MET A 39 -12.06 -2.31 -3.96
CA MET A 39 -13.12 -2.56 -2.98
C MET A 39 -13.82 -3.91 -3.18
N ALA A 40 -13.81 -4.45 -4.40
CA ALA A 40 -14.30 -5.81 -4.68
C ALA A 40 -13.46 -6.91 -4.00
N ARG A 41 -12.24 -6.59 -3.55
CA ARG A 41 -11.34 -7.49 -2.81
C ARG A 41 -11.35 -7.24 -1.30
N SER A 42 -12.26 -6.40 -0.80
CA SER A 42 -12.35 -6.16 0.64
C SER A 42 -12.63 -7.48 1.40
N GLY A 43 -11.75 -7.81 2.35
CA GLY A 43 -11.78 -9.09 3.09
C GLY A 43 -11.30 -10.32 2.32
N LEU A 44 -10.84 -10.17 1.08
CA LEU A 44 -10.29 -11.24 0.24
C LEU A 44 -8.78 -11.06 0.06
N PRO A 45 -8.04 -12.11 -0.38
CA PRO A 45 -6.65 -11.93 -0.81
C PRO A 45 -6.53 -10.90 -1.93
N TYR A 46 -5.53 -10.02 -1.83
CA TYR A 46 -5.21 -9.00 -2.83
C TYR A 46 -3.69 -8.79 -2.91
N CYS A 47 -3.22 -8.38 -4.09
CA CYS A 47 -1.81 -8.04 -4.31
C CYS A 47 -1.58 -6.53 -4.41
N VAL A 48 -2.57 -5.76 -4.88
CA VAL A 48 -2.38 -4.34 -5.16
C VAL A 48 -3.04 -3.47 -4.11
N TYR A 49 -2.31 -2.48 -3.61
CA TYR A 49 -2.88 -1.36 -2.87
C TYR A 49 -2.36 -0.03 -3.41
N TYR A 50 -3.11 1.03 -3.10
CA TYR A 50 -2.80 2.42 -3.40
C TYR A 50 -2.63 3.19 -2.09
N ALA A 51 -1.75 4.19 -2.06
CA ALA A 51 -1.56 5.03 -0.88
C ALA A 51 -0.99 6.39 -1.30
N THR A 52 -1.17 7.41 -0.46
CA THR A 52 -0.37 8.63 -0.57
C THR A 52 1.00 8.39 0.03
N GLU A 53 2.05 8.88 -0.60
CA GLU A 53 3.43 8.78 -0.11
C GLU A 53 4.17 10.10 -0.32
N TRP A 54 5.13 10.42 0.56
CA TRP A 54 6.07 11.53 0.33
C TRP A 54 6.88 11.29 -0.94
N TRP A 55 6.94 12.28 -1.83
CA TRP A 55 7.70 12.20 -3.06
C TRP A 55 9.22 12.09 -2.80
N HIS A 56 9.94 11.47 -3.75
CA HIS A 56 11.30 10.97 -3.53
C HIS A 56 12.41 11.87 -4.07
N ASP A 57 12.10 13.10 -4.46
CA ASP A 57 13.13 14.00 -5.00
C ASP A 57 14.07 14.55 -3.92
N ASP A 58 13.75 14.37 -2.63
CA ASP A 58 14.50 14.86 -1.46
C ASP A 58 14.81 16.38 -1.51
N VAL A 59 14.10 17.12 -2.37
CA VAL A 59 14.31 18.53 -2.64
C VAL A 59 13.02 19.31 -2.36
N SER A 60 11.88 18.78 -2.81
CA SER A 60 10.59 19.45 -2.71
C SER A 60 9.93 19.12 -1.38
N TYR A 61 9.97 20.07 -0.45
CA TYR A 61 9.32 19.91 0.84
C TYR A 61 7.81 19.73 0.69
N ALA A 62 7.28 18.71 1.37
CA ALA A 62 5.87 18.32 1.36
C ALA A 62 5.32 17.90 -0.01
N ASP A 63 6.18 17.60 -0.99
CA ASP A 63 5.70 17.03 -2.25
C ASP A 63 5.23 15.58 -2.05
N MET A 64 4.14 15.21 -2.71
CA MET A 64 3.38 13.99 -2.43
C MET A 64 3.04 13.27 -3.74
N ALA A 65 3.01 11.94 -3.68
CA ALA A 65 2.69 11.07 -4.79
C ALA A 65 1.58 10.08 -4.43
N ILE A 66 0.88 9.58 -5.45
CA ILE A 66 0.04 8.39 -5.34
C ILE A 66 0.90 7.19 -5.73
N LEU A 67 1.11 6.30 -4.76
CA LEU A 67 1.76 5.00 -4.95
C LEU A 67 0.69 3.97 -5.36
N LYS A 68 1.00 3.17 -6.38
CA LYS A 68 0.44 1.84 -6.62
C LYS A 68 1.52 0.82 -6.28
N HIS A 69 1.27 -0.08 -5.34
CA HIS A 69 2.22 -1.12 -4.93
C HIS A 69 1.59 -2.50 -5.11
N ASN A 70 2.27 -3.36 -5.87
CA ASN A 70 2.00 -4.79 -5.92
C ASN A 70 2.86 -5.50 -4.87
N ILE A 71 2.25 -5.93 -3.75
CA ILE A 71 2.96 -6.57 -2.63
C ILE A 71 3.34 -8.02 -2.91
N CYS A 72 2.85 -8.61 -4.00
CA CYS A 72 3.19 -9.97 -4.41
C CYS A 72 4.47 -10.00 -5.26
N THR A 73 4.71 -8.95 -6.05
CA THR A 73 5.90 -8.83 -6.91
C THR A 73 6.92 -7.80 -6.41
N GLY A 74 6.51 -6.91 -5.49
CA GLY A 74 7.31 -5.77 -5.03
C GLY A 74 7.31 -4.58 -5.99
N GLU A 75 6.57 -4.63 -7.11
CA GLU A 75 6.52 -3.57 -8.11
C GLU A 75 5.82 -2.31 -7.57
N LYS A 76 6.41 -1.14 -7.83
CA LYS A 76 5.89 0.16 -7.41
C LYS A 76 5.80 1.11 -8.60
N VAL A 77 4.64 1.74 -8.74
CA VAL A 77 4.38 2.79 -9.72
C VAL A 77 3.91 4.03 -8.98
N TYR A 78 4.40 5.19 -9.40
CA TYR A 78 4.08 6.46 -8.77
C TYR A 78 3.47 7.41 -9.78
N TRP A 79 2.42 8.10 -9.34
CA TRP A 79 1.95 9.32 -9.96
C TRP A 79 2.32 10.50 -9.08
N ASN A 80 2.98 11.49 -9.64
CA ASN A 80 3.25 12.77 -8.99
C ASN A 80 2.93 13.89 -9.98
N ARG A 81 2.80 15.11 -9.44
CA ARG A 81 2.71 16.33 -10.23
C ARG A 81 3.27 17.48 -9.40
N ALA A 82 4.17 18.27 -9.99
CA ALA A 82 4.73 19.44 -9.33
C ALA A 82 3.63 20.36 -8.76
N HIS A 83 3.87 20.85 -7.54
CA HIS A 83 2.94 21.72 -6.80
C HIS A 83 1.54 21.11 -6.57
N THR A 84 1.45 19.78 -6.48
CA THR A 84 0.19 19.07 -6.23
C THR A 84 0.30 18.23 -4.97
N TYR A 85 -0.70 18.33 -4.10
CA TYR A 85 -0.73 17.66 -2.80
C TYR A 85 -1.94 16.72 -2.76
N PRO A 86 -1.84 15.51 -3.35
CA PRO A 86 -2.95 14.56 -3.34
C PRO A 86 -3.35 14.18 -1.91
N GLY A 87 -4.67 14.11 -1.68
CA GLY A 87 -5.27 13.50 -0.50
C GLY A 87 -5.51 12.01 -0.68
N GLU A 88 -6.41 11.45 0.15
CA GLU A 88 -6.79 10.04 0.10
C GLU A 88 -7.26 9.62 -1.32
N PRO A 89 -6.58 8.64 -1.96
CA PRO A 89 -7.03 8.14 -3.25
C PRO A 89 -8.36 7.38 -3.11
N PHE A 90 -9.05 7.16 -4.23
CA PHE A 90 -10.18 6.24 -4.31
C PHE A 90 -10.05 5.37 -5.56
N PHE A 91 -10.17 4.05 -5.39
CA PHE A 91 -10.09 3.13 -6.51
C PHE A 91 -11.43 3.03 -7.22
N ILE A 92 -11.42 3.23 -8.55
CA ILE A 92 -12.58 3.03 -9.42
C ILE A 92 -12.19 1.95 -10.43
N ALA A 93 -12.90 0.82 -10.40
CA ALA A 93 -12.70 -0.24 -11.40
C ALA A 93 -13.15 0.28 -12.77
N SER A 94 -12.35 0.02 -13.81
CA SER A 94 -12.89 0.09 -15.17
C SER A 94 -13.94 -1.03 -15.29
N GLY A 95 -15.03 -0.86 -16.03
CA GLY A 95 -16.14 -1.84 -16.08
C GLY A 95 -15.78 -3.24 -16.64
N GLY A 96 -14.50 -3.54 -16.83
CA GLY A 96 -13.96 -4.87 -17.12
C GLY A 96 -13.34 -5.47 -15.86
N SER A 97 -13.22 -6.80 -15.83
CA SER A 97 -12.71 -7.59 -14.72
C SER A 97 -11.24 -7.30 -14.36
N ASP A 98 -10.96 -6.14 -13.76
CA ASP A 98 -9.68 -5.84 -13.11
C ASP A 98 -9.64 -6.59 -11.77
N VAL A 99 -9.54 -7.91 -11.90
CA VAL A 99 -9.44 -8.93 -10.86
C VAL A 99 -7.99 -9.43 -10.85
N GLU A 100 -7.02 -8.52 -10.79
CA GLU A 100 -5.66 -8.87 -10.35
C GLU A 100 -5.52 -8.58 -8.86
#